data_AF-A0A8B7XR44-F1
#
_entry.id   AF-A0A8B7XR44-F1
#
_cell.length_a   1.000
_cell.length_b   1.000
_cell.length_c   1.000
_cell.angle_alpha   90.00
_cell.angle_beta   90.00
_cell.angle_gamma   90.00
#
_symmetry.space_group_name_H-M   'P 1'
#
loop_
_entity.id
_entity.type
_entity.pdbx_description
1 polymer ?
#
loop_
_entity_poly.entity_id
_entity_poly.type
_entity_poly.pdbx_seq_one_letter_code
_entity_poly.pdbx_strand_id
1 'polypeptide(L)'
;MFLPRLGSASYRWLPLAAGGCLLVGFVVPYIIAVRLGHVYPVLPYISDTGALHPENCVFGQMLNMAGVLLGVMIYIRYKQVAGNGPTELLELNKMSAFVGYLSAFFLSLVANVQINEESRQAVETEVHLCSAFTCFGSGYLYCWTQTWITYKLANNFWSWAMTLLRLALSLAGAFFMVTFLEFRELANAEFNGTYADTMHWNPYDGGYMYHVYSAASEYSLGIVLLIFTLSLYKEFSSIQSPDRKVDLTEERPHVEGHVVSAGDPLVSLICFSRINSVVERFVVNTHTISFAGAVRLLGQGLGSSHPIKGYSFLQMLTSRSLTGSRSNADRMLSGHGFGWVPLGAGALLLVGIVVPYIIAVRLHHVYPFLPYISDTGALQPESCVFGQMLNAASVLIGALIYLRYWQVANRRKDVPADVLRWNSASRTPGYLAVFGLSVVANFQVGLEPNLQVQTSIHVVGSVLCFGLGVIYGYLQSRISYALSTDFWSWAMAVLRFFLTALCAIFFITFSVYITLAFQQFNGTFADHMHWGPDDGGYVDHIISAVAEYLMALTFTLFLITYYDELKTIKRVRELWCPRRLIPSAAPTSV
;
A
#
# COMPACT_ATOMS: atom_id res chain seq x y z
N MET A 1 15.51 -17.52 -16.72
CA MET A 1 14.62 -18.70 -16.72
C MET A 1 14.03 -18.85 -15.32
N PHE A 2 12.91 -18.20 -14.99
CA PHE A 2 12.07 -18.44 -13.78
C PHE A 2 10.87 -17.48 -13.81
N LEU A 3 9.99 -17.67 -14.78
CA LEU A 3 8.58 -17.31 -14.71
C LEU A 3 7.90 -18.39 -15.55
N PRO A 4 7.08 -19.27 -14.96
CA PRO A 4 6.42 -20.31 -15.74
C PRO A 4 5.60 -19.64 -16.84
N ARG A 5 5.57 -20.25 -18.02
CA ARG A 5 4.64 -19.89 -19.10
C ARG A 5 3.22 -19.90 -18.52
N LEU A 6 2.71 -18.73 -18.12
CA LEU A 6 1.36 -18.56 -17.58
C LEU A 6 0.36 -18.71 -18.74
N GLY A 7 0.08 -19.95 -19.12
CA GLY A 7 -1.15 -20.26 -19.85
C GLY A 7 -2.34 -19.95 -18.94
N SER A 8 -3.28 -19.11 -19.41
CA SER A 8 -4.56 -18.75 -18.75
C SER A 8 -4.53 -18.89 -17.22
N ALA A 9 -3.72 -18.08 -16.55
CA ALA A 9 -3.51 -18.22 -15.13
C ALA A 9 -4.74 -17.69 -14.38
N SER A 10 -5.45 -18.60 -13.70
CA SER A 10 -6.49 -18.22 -12.76
C SER A 10 -5.95 -17.28 -11.66
N TYR A 11 -6.81 -16.38 -11.17
CA TYR A 11 -6.50 -15.46 -10.06
C TYR A 11 -6.37 -16.13 -8.68
N ARG A 12 -6.39 -17.46 -8.59
CA ARG A 12 -6.24 -18.25 -7.36
C ARG A 12 -4.99 -17.96 -6.53
N TRP A 13 -3.94 -17.41 -7.14
CA TRP A 13 -2.70 -17.05 -6.44
C TRP A 13 -2.89 -15.85 -5.49
N LEU A 14 -3.89 -14.99 -5.72
CA LEU A 14 -4.11 -13.78 -4.93
C LEU A 14 -4.44 -14.08 -3.46
N PRO A 15 -5.47 -14.91 -3.14
CA PRO A 15 -5.73 -15.31 -1.76
C PRO A 15 -4.54 -15.97 -1.07
N LEU A 16 -3.77 -16.79 -1.81
CA LEU A 16 -2.58 -17.44 -1.26
C LEU A 16 -1.47 -16.44 -0.96
N ALA A 17 -1.23 -15.47 -1.84
CA ALA A 17 -0.24 -14.42 -1.62
C ALA A 17 -0.62 -13.50 -0.46
N ALA A 18 -1.89 -13.07 -0.38
CA ALA A 18 -2.39 -12.25 0.72
C ALA A 18 -2.29 -12.99 2.05
N GLY A 19 -2.75 -14.25 2.09
CA GLY A 19 -2.63 -15.08 3.28
C GLY A 19 -1.17 -15.37 3.68
N GLY A 20 -0.28 -15.57 2.70
CA GLY A 20 1.15 -15.72 2.93
C GLY A 20 1.78 -14.48 3.55
N CYS A 21 1.48 -13.29 3.04
CA CYS A 21 1.95 -12.03 3.62
C CYS A 21 1.44 -11.83 5.05
N LEU A 22 0.15 -12.09 5.31
CA LEU A 22 -0.40 -12.02 6.67
C LEU A 22 0.31 -12.99 7.61
N LEU A 23 0.47 -14.26 7.21
CA LEU A 23 1.13 -15.29 8.02
C LEU A 23 2.59 -14.93 8.34
N VAL A 24 3.38 -14.56 7.32
CA VAL A 24 4.76 -14.13 7.51
C VAL A 24 4.80 -12.88 8.40
N GLY A 25 3.85 -11.97 8.22
CA GLY A 25 3.73 -10.71 8.93
C GLY A 25 3.55 -10.84 10.45
N PHE A 26 3.03 -11.94 10.99
CA PHE A 26 2.97 -12.13 12.46
C PHE A 26 3.83 -13.31 12.96
N VAL A 27 4.24 -14.25 12.10
CA VAL A 27 5.12 -15.36 12.52
C VAL A 27 6.58 -14.96 12.55
N VAL A 28 7.08 -14.26 11.52
CA VAL A 28 8.50 -13.89 11.47
C VAL A 28 8.85 -12.84 12.52
N PRO A 29 8.04 -11.76 12.70
CA PRO A 29 8.30 -10.80 13.77
C PRO A 29 8.30 -11.44 15.15
N TYR A 30 7.35 -12.32 15.47
CA TYR A 30 7.36 -13.11 16.70
C TYR A 30 8.66 -13.90 16.91
N ILE A 31 9.13 -14.61 15.87
CA ILE A 31 10.38 -15.39 15.97
C ILE A 31 11.57 -14.47 16.27
N ILE A 32 11.66 -13.31 15.59
CA ILE A 32 12.75 -12.37 15.78
C ILE A 32 12.67 -11.75 17.20
N ALA A 33 11.52 -11.23 17.59
CA ALA A 33 11.30 -10.59 18.88
C ALA A 33 11.64 -11.51 20.06
N VAL A 34 11.21 -12.78 20.01
CA VAL A 34 11.54 -13.77 21.06
C VAL A 34 13.03 -14.10 21.07
N ARG A 35 13.68 -14.16 19.90
CA ARG A 35 15.12 -14.48 19.80
C ARG A 35 16.00 -13.34 20.30
N LEU A 36 15.57 -12.10 20.12
CA LEU A 36 16.26 -10.91 20.60
C LEU A 36 15.89 -10.54 22.03
N GLY A 37 14.88 -11.20 22.62
CA GLY A 37 14.44 -10.94 23.99
C GLY A 37 13.58 -9.68 24.13
N HIS A 38 13.05 -9.16 23.02
CA HIS A 38 12.20 -7.98 22.97
C HIS A 38 10.82 -8.18 23.59
N VAL A 39 10.36 -9.42 23.70
CA VAL A 39 9.05 -9.76 24.26
C VAL A 39 9.14 -10.98 25.16
N TYR A 40 8.21 -11.10 26.11
CA TYR A 40 8.04 -12.34 26.87
C TYR A 40 7.62 -13.49 25.92
N PRO A 41 8.29 -14.66 25.94
CA PRO A 41 8.03 -15.70 24.94
C PRO A 41 6.64 -16.35 25.04
N VAL A 42 5.97 -16.27 26.20
CA VAL A 42 4.67 -16.90 26.40
C VAL A 42 3.57 -15.95 25.95
N LEU A 43 3.26 -16.02 24.65
CA LEU A 43 2.11 -15.39 24.00
C LEU A 43 1.99 -13.86 24.19
N PRO A 44 2.96 -13.08 23.69
CA PRO A 44 2.88 -11.61 23.64
C PRO A 44 1.83 -11.15 22.62
N TYR A 45 1.42 -9.87 22.61
CA TYR A 45 0.56 -9.38 21.53
C TYR A 45 1.29 -9.45 20.18
N ILE A 46 0.54 -9.70 19.08
CA ILE A 46 1.06 -9.60 17.71
C ILE A 46 1.65 -8.21 17.48
N SER A 47 0.96 -7.18 17.97
CA SER A 47 1.41 -5.79 17.88
C SER A 47 2.74 -5.54 18.61
N ASP A 48 2.97 -6.16 19.77
CA ASP A 48 4.24 -6.05 20.50
C ASP A 48 5.37 -6.75 19.74
N THR A 49 5.09 -7.91 19.12
CA THR A 49 6.09 -8.65 18.33
C THR A 49 6.54 -7.94 17.06
N GLY A 50 5.90 -6.83 16.69
CA GLY A 50 6.25 -6.01 15.52
C GLY A 50 6.59 -4.57 15.90
N ALA A 51 6.89 -4.28 17.17
CA ALA A 51 7.12 -2.93 17.66
C ALA A 51 8.58 -2.47 17.47
N LEU A 52 9.54 -3.33 17.82
CA LEU A 52 10.97 -3.00 17.83
C LEU A 52 11.69 -3.41 16.55
N HIS A 53 12.87 -2.83 16.35
CA HIS A 53 13.75 -3.18 15.23
C HIS A 53 14.55 -4.45 15.52
N PRO A 54 14.78 -5.33 14.52
CA PRO A 54 14.45 -5.16 13.11
C PRO A 54 13.09 -5.75 12.70
N GLU A 55 12.34 -6.37 13.62
CA GLU A 55 11.11 -7.09 13.31
C GLU A 55 9.97 -6.19 12.82
N ASN A 56 9.90 -4.94 13.28
CA ASN A 56 8.93 -3.95 12.84
C ASN A 56 9.03 -3.65 11.33
N CYS A 57 10.22 -3.75 10.73
CA CYS A 57 10.46 -3.58 9.30
C CYS A 57 9.81 -4.72 8.50
N VAL A 58 9.97 -5.96 8.99
CA VAL A 58 9.35 -7.15 8.37
C VAL A 58 7.83 -7.10 8.52
N PHE A 59 7.36 -6.74 9.72
CA PHE A 59 5.94 -6.53 10.01
C PHE A 59 5.34 -5.50 9.04
N GLY A 60 5.96 -4.31 8.94
CA GLY A 60 5.56 -3.23 8.04
C GLY A 60 5.51 -3.65 6.58
N GLN A 61 6.59 -4.26 6.08
CA GLN A 61 6.68 -4.72 4.69
C GLN A 61 5.57 -5.73 4.34
N MET A 62 5.34 -6.71 5.20
CA MET A 62 4.35 -7.76 4.95
C MET A 62 2.92 -7.24 5.04
N LEU A 63 2.61 -6.38 6.01
CA LEU A 63 1.26 -5.81 6.14
C LEU A 63 0.93 -4.81 5.03
N ASN A 64 1.89 -3.99 4.60
CA ASN A 64 1.71 -3.12 3.43
C ASN A 64 1.43 -3.95 2.16
N MET A 65 2.18 -5.03 1.92
CA MET A 65 1.92 -5.95 0.81
C MET A 65 0.55 -6.63 0.93
N ALA A 66 0.18 -7.09 2.13
CA ALA A 66 -1.13 -7.69 2.39
C ALA A 66 -2.27 -6.70 2.10
N GLY A 67 -2.16 -5.44 2.53
CA GLY A 67 -3.15 -4.39 2.27
C GLY A 67 -3.40 -4.20 0.77
N VAL A 68 -2.35 -4.15 -0.04
CA VAL A 68 -2.47 -4.05 -1.51
C VAL A 68 -3.15 -5.27 -2.11
N LEU A 69 -2.70 -6.47 -1.72
CA LEU A 69 -3.26 -7.73 -2.24
C LEU A 69 -4.73 -7.90 -1.86
N LEU A 70 -5.10 -7.55 -0.62
CA LEU A 70 -6.48 -7.54 -0.15
C LEU A 70 -7.31 -6.53 -0.94
N GLY A 71 -6.80 -5.31 -1.19
CA GLY A 71 -7.48 -4.32 -2.02
C GLY A 71 -7.76 -4.81 -3.45
N VAL A 72 -6.81 -5.50 -4.07
CA VAL A 72 -6.99 -6.14 -5.39
C VAL A 72 -8.02 -7.27 -5.31
N MET A 73 -7.97 -8.11 -4.27
CA MET A 73 -8.96 -9.17 -4.04
C MET A 73 -10.37 -8.60 -3.89
N ILE A 74 -10.54 -7.55 -3.09
CA ILE A 74 -11.83 -6.88 -2.88
C ILE A 74 -12.38 -6.34 -4.20
N TYR A 75 -11.53 -5.73 -5.03
CA TYR A 75 -11.93 -5.26 -6.37
C TYR A 75 -12.46 -6.40 -7.24
N ILE A 76 -11.69 -7.47 -7.36
CA ILE A 76 -12.02 -8.62 -8.21
C ILE A 76 -13.30 -9.28 -7.70
N ARG A 77 -13.43 -9.45 -6.38
CA ARG A 77 -14.61 -10.02 -5.74
C ARG A 77 -15.84 -9.17 -5.97
N TYR A 78 -15.72 -7.85 -5.82
CA TYR A 78 -16.80 -6.92 -6.15
C TYR A 78 -17.26 -7.06 -7.60
N LYS A 79 -16.32 -7.11 -8.55
CA LYS A 79 -16.64 -7.28 -9.98
C LYS A 79 -17.29 -8.62 -10.27
N GLN A 80 -16.82 -9.68 -9.63
CA GLN A 80 -17.37 -11.02 -9.75
C GLN A 80 -18.83 -11.08 -9.28
N VAL A 81 -19.14 -10.49 -8.12
CA VAL A 81 -20.50 -10.45 -7.57
C VAL A 81 -21.40 -9.53 -8.39
N ALA A 82 -20.90 -8.37 -8.83
CA ALA A 82 -21.67 -7.45 -9.67
C ALA A 82 -21.98 -8.02 -11.07
N GLY A 83 -21.13 -8.91 -11.59
CA GLY A 83 -21.33 -9.53 -12.90
C GLY A 83 -22.20 -10.79 -12.89
N ASN A 84 -22.20 -11.54 -11.80
CA ASN A 84 -22.85 -12.86 -11.72
C ASN A 84 -23.97 -12.95 -10.67
N GLY A 85 -24.07 -11.98 -9.76
CA GLY A 85 -25.06 -11.99 -8.69
C GLY A 85 -26.39 -11.30 -9.08
N PRO A 86 -27.48 -11.60 -8.35
CA PRO A 86 -28.74 -10.88 -8.51
C PRO A 86 -28.57 -9.40 -8.17
N THR A 87 -29.36 -8.55 -8.85
CA THR A 87 -29.32 -7.07 -8.70
C THR A 87 -29.53 -6.59 -7.27
N GLU A 88 -30.29 -7.35 -6.47
CA GLU A 88 -30.52 -7.10 -5.04
C GLU A 88 -29.24 -7.11 -4.19
N LEU A 89 -28.20 -7.86 -4.61
CA LEU A 89 -26.92 -7.90 -3.90
C LEU A 89 -26.01 -6.72 -4.23
N LEU A 90 -26.34 -5.89 -5.22
CA LEU A 90 -25.43 -4.87 -5.71
C LEU A 90 -25.09 -3.82 -4.64
N GLU A 91 -26.08 -3.37 -3.87
CA GLU A 91 -25.85 -2.40 -2.79
C GLU A 91 -25.03 -3.00 -1.64
N LEU A 92 -25.34 -4.24 -1.24
CA LEU A 92 -24.56 -4.96 -0.23
C LEU A 92 -23.11 -5.20 -0.70
N ASN A 93 -22.92 -5.50 -1.98
CA ASN A 93 -21.60 -5.72 -2.58
C ASN A 93 -20.77 -4.43 -2.61
N LYS A 94 -21.40 -3.28 -2.89
CA LYS A 94 -20.73 -1.96 -2.80
C LYS A 94 -20.33 -1.63 -1.37
N MET A 95 -21.23 -1.85 -0.42
CA MET A 95 -20.95 -1.65 1.01
C MET A 95 -19.81 -2.57 1.47
N SER A 96 -19.88 -3.85 1.11
CA SER A 96 -18.83 -4.82 1.39
C SER A 96 -17.48 -4.37 0.83
N ALA A 97 -17.44 -3.95 -0.43
CA ALA A 97 -16.21 -3.42 -1.03
C ALA A 97 -15.67 -2.19 -0.28
N PHE A 98 -16.55 -1.27 0.12
CA PHE A 98 -16.16 -0.08 0.89
C PHE A 98 -15.51 -0.46 2.23
N VAL A 99 -16.16 -1.29 3.05
CA VAL A 99 -15.60 -1.70 4.35
C VAL A 99 -14.33 -2.55 4.18
N GLY A 100 -14.23 -3.33 3.11
CA GLY A 100 -13.00 -4.05 2.76
C GLY A 100 -11.85 -3.11 2.42
N TYR A 101 -12.08 -2.09 1.58
CA TYR A 101 -11.05 -1.10 1.26
C TYR A 101 -10.63 -0.27 2.48
N LEU A 102 -11.58 0.04 3.36
CA LEU A 102 -11.29 0.68 4.63
C LEU A 102 -10.33 -0.18 5.45
N SER A 103 -10.61 -1.48 5.59
CA SER A 103 -9.75 -2.43 6.30
C SER A 103 -8.35 -2.50 5.68
N ALA A 104 -8.26 -2.66 4.35
CA ALA A 104 -6.99 -2.74 3.64
C ALA A 104 -6.14 -1.46 3.77
N PHE A 105 -6.77 -0.28 3.75
CA PHE A 105 -6.08 0.99 3.97
C PHE A 105 -5.54 1.10 5.40
N PHE A 106 -6.37 0.79 6.40
CA PHE A 106 -5.95 0.86 7.80
C PHE A 106 -4.95 -0.23 8.18
N LEU A 107 -4.91 -1.36 7.46
CA LEU A 107 -3.84 -2.34 7.58
C LEU A 107 -2.48 -1.76 7.17
N SER A 108 -2.43 -0.98 6.08
CA SER A 108 -1.23 -0.24 5.68
C SER A 108 -0.88 0.86 6.69
N LEU A 109 -1.87 1.55 7.26
CA LEU A 109 -1.61 2.59 8.26
C LEU A 109 -1.00 2.02 9.55
N VAL A 110 -1.54 0.91 10.06
CA VAL A 110 -0.96 0.16 11.20
C VAL A 110 0.46 -0.31 10.91
N ALA A 111 0.73 -0.71 9.66
CA ALA A 111 2.05 -1.17 9.24
C ALA A 111 3.13 -0.07 9.28
N ASN A 112 2.74 1.19 9.05
CA ASN A 112 3.68 2.32 8.99
C ASN A 112 3.72 3.14 10.29
N VAL A 113 2.64 3.17 11.08
CA VAL A 113 2.62 3.85 12.38
C VAL A 113 3.11 2.87 13.45
N GLN A 114 4.42 2.79 13.63
CA GLN A 114 5.06 1.88 14.59
C GLN A 114 4.98 2.46 16.01
N ILE A 115 4.94 1.60 17.04
CA ILE A 115 4.95 2.01 18.45
C ILE A 115 6.37 1.83 18.98
N ASN A 116 7.04 2.90 19.44
CA ASN A 116 8.36 2.83 20.08
C ASN A 116 8.27 2.94 21.63
N GLU A 117 9.19 2.27 22.33
CA GLU A 117 9.31 2.25 23.80
C GLU A 117 9.89 3.55 24.38
N GLU A 118 10.92 4.14 23.76
CA GLU A 118 11.63 5.30 24.33
C GLU A 118 10.83 6.61 24.27
N SER A 119 9.96 6.72 23.27
CA SER A 119 9.14 7.90 23.06
C SER A 119 7.77 7.47 22.59
N ARG A 120 7.01 6.77 23.43
CA ARG A 120 5.57 6.59 23.19
C ARG A 120 4.90 7.97 23.23
N GLN A 121 5.04 8.75 22.17
CA GLN A 121 4.28 9.96 21.98
C GLN A 121 2.83 9.50 21.95
N ALA A 122 2.02 10.02 22.89
CA ALA A 122 0.62 9.61 23.04
C ALA A 122 -0.13 9.59 21.70
N VAL A 123 0.22 10.54 20.81
CA VAL A 123 -0.35 10.69 19.47
C VAL A 123 -0.11 9.47 18.57
N GLU A 124 1.10 8.91 18.49
CA GLU A 124 1.38 7.77 17.60
C GLU A 124 0.65 6.51 18.05
N THR A 125 0.58 6.30 19.36
CA THR A 125 -0.16 5.19 19.95
C THR A 125 -1.65 5.34 19.74
N GLU A 126 -2.20 6.55 19.91
CA GLU A 126 -3.60 6.83 19.60
C GLU A 126 -3.90 6.55 18.12
N VAL A 127 -3.03 7.01 17.21
CA VAL A 127 -3.18 6.77 15.77
C VAL A 127 -3.07 5.27 15.47
N HIS A 128 -2.10 4.55 16.04
CA HIS A 128 -1.94 3.11 15.86
C HIS A 128 -3.18 2.36 16.34
N LEU A 129 -3.66 2.63 17.55
CA LEU A 129 -4.82 1.95 18.13
C LEU A 129 -6.10 2.25 17.35
N CYS A 130 -6.33 3.52 16.97
CA CYS A 130 -7.46 3.91 16.12
C CYS A 130 -7.40 3.18 14.77
N SER A 131 -6.21 3.05 14.20
CA SER A 131 -5.98 2.37 12.94
C SER A 131 -6.20 0.87 13.05
N ALA A 132 -5.70 0.23 14.11
CA ALA A 132 -5.90 -1.19 14.39
C ALA A 132 -7.38 -1.50 14.59
N PHE A 133 -8.07 -0.72 15.43
CA PHE A 133 -9.50 -0.88 15.66
C PHE A 133 -10.30 -0.76 14.36
N THR A 134 -9.97 0.24 13.52
CA THR A 134 -10.66 0.43 12.25
C THR A 134 -10.33 -0.68 11.25
N CYS A 135 -9.08 -1.14 11.19
CA CYS A 135 -8.62 -2.26 10.35
C CYS A 135 -9.39 -3.55 10.67
N PHE A 136 -9.34 -3.99 11.93
CA PHE A 136 -10.01 -5.21 12.36
C PHE A 136 -11.54 -5.07 12.31
N GLY A 137 -12.10 -3.98 12.84
CA GLY A 137 -13.54 -3.75 12.85
C GLY A 137 -14.15 -3.77 11.44
N SER A 138 -13.58 -3.01 10.50
CA SER A 138 -14.06 -3.01 9.10
C SER A 138 -13.75 -4.32 8.37
N GLY A 139 -12.66 -5.01 8.72
CA GLY A 139 -12.32 -6.33 8.20
C GLY A 139 -13.35 -7.40 8.59
N TYR A 140 -13.83 -7.40 9.83
CA TYR A 140 -14.89 -8.32 10.26
C TYR A 140 -16.25 -7.97 9.67
N LEU A 141 -16.56 -6.68 9.51
CA LEU A 141 -17.74 -6.27 8.75
C LEU A 141 -17.66 -6.76 7.29
N TYR A 142 -16.47 -6.74 6.67
CA TYR A 142 -16.24 -7.35 5.37
C TYR A 142 -16.50 -8.86 5.40
N CYS A 143 -16.00 -9.58 6.41
CA CYS A 143 -16.26 -11.02 6.57
C CYS A 143 -17.76 -11.33 6.68
N TRP A 144 -18.51 -10.61 7.50
CA TRP A 144 -19.96 -10.79 7.65
C TRP A 144 -20.71 -10.53 6.34
N THR A 145 -20.41 -9.43 5.66
CA THR A 145 -21.06 -9.08 4.39
C THR A 145 -20.72 -10.09 3.29
N GLN A 146 -19.47 -10.57 3.22
CA GLN A 146 -19.06 -11.61 2.27
C GLN A 146 -19.67 -12.97 2.60
N THR A 147 -19.84 -13.32 3.88
CA THR A 147 -20.58 -14.52 4.31
C THR A 147 -22.01 -14.47 3.79
N TRP A 148 -22.70 -13.35 3.96
CA TRP A 148 -24.07 -13.18 3.47
C TRP A 148 -24.16 -13.23 1.94
N ILE A 149 -23.23 -12.58 1.23
CA ILE A 149 -23.15 -12.66 -0.24
C ILE A 149 -22.92 -14.12 -0.67
N THR A 150 -22.06 -14.85 0.03
CA THR A 150 -21.79 -16.27 -0.25
C THR A 150 -23.04 -17.11 -0.06
N TYR A 151 -23.76 -16.91 1.05
CA TYR A 151 -25.05 -17.57 1.34
C TYR A 151 -26.07 -17.35 0.22
N LYS A 152 -26.28 -16.10 -0.21
CA LYS A 152 -27.24 -15.76 -1.27
C LYS A 152 -26.87 -16.34 -2.63
N LEU A 153 -25.59 -16.65 -2.85
CA LEU A 153 -25.07 -17.24 -4.07
C LEU A 153 -24.82 -18.76 -3.98
N ALA A 154 -25.06 -19.38 -2.81
CA ALA A 154 -24.71 -20.77 -2.53
C ALA A 154 -25.50 -21.80 -3.35
N ASN A 155 -26.73 -21.50 -3.76
CA ASN A 155 -27.52 -22.41 -4.59
C ASN A 155 -27.18 -22.36 -6.08
N ASN A 156 -26.54 -21.28 -6.53
CA ASN A 156 -26.37 -20.99 -7.96
C ASN A 156 -24.92 -21.07 -8.44
N PHE A 157 -23.96 -20.71 -7.59
CA PHE A 157 -22.56 -20.56 -7.98
C PHE A 157 -21.56 -21.16 -7.00
N TRP A 158 -21.91 -21.30 -5.71
CA TRP A 158 -20.97 -21.65 -4.64
C TRP A 158 -21.41 -22.86 -3.81
N SER A 159 -20.68 -23.16 -2.74
CA SER A 159 -20.95 -24.32 -1.88
C SER A 159 -21.51 -23.89 -0.53
N TRP A 160 -22.54 -24.59 -0.05
CA TRP A 160 -23.05 -24.45 1.32
C TRP A 160 -22.00 -24.72 2.38
N ALA A 161 -21.06 -25.64 2.13
CA ALA A 161 -19.94 -25.88 3.04
C ALA A 161 -19.07 -24.63 3.24
N MET A 162 -18.82 -23.85 2.17
CA MET A 162 -18.08 -22.59 2.28
C MET A 162 -18.88 -21.51 3.00
N THR A 163 -20.21 -21.51 2.85
CA THR A 163 -21.08 -20.61 3.59
C THR A 163 -21.02 -20.89 5.09
N LEU A 164 -21.13 -22.17 5.49
CA LEU A 164 -21.04 -22.59 6.89
C LEU A 164 -19.67 -22.29 7.49
N LEU A 165 -18.59 -22.55 6.73
CA LEU A 165 -17.23 -22.19 7.14
C LEU A 165 -17.10 -20.68 7.39
N ARG A 166 -17.52 -19.84 6.44
CA ARG A 166 -17.42 -18.38 6.57
C ARG A 166 -18.31 -17.83 7.68
N LEU A 167 -19.47 -18.44 7.92
CA LEU A 167 -20.33 -18.11 9.06
C LEU A 167 -19.64 -18.44 10.38
N ALA A 168 -19.07 -19.63 10.52
CA ALA A 168 -18.32 -20.03 11.71
C ALA A 168 -17.13 -19.10 11.97
N LEU A 169 -16.37 -18.75 10.92
CA LEU A 169 -15.26 -17.78 11.01
C LEU A 169 -15.74 -16.38 11.40
N SER A 170 -16.86 -15.91 10.84
CA SER A 170 -17.41 -14.57 11.17
C SER A 170 -17.92 -14.50 12.61
N LEU A 171 -18.54 -15.57 13.11
CA LEU A 171 -18.98 -15.70 14.50
C LEU A 171 -17.78 -15.77 15.45
N ALA A 172 -16.78 -16.61 15.13
CA ALA A 172 -15.55 -16.72 15.90
C ALA A 172 -14.78 -15.39 15.96
N GLY A 173 -14.67 -14.69 14.83
CA GLY A 173 -14.04 -13.37 14.77
C GLY A 173 -14.76 -12.34 15.64
N ALA A 174 -16.10 -12.30 15.62
CA ALA A 174 -16.86 -11.41 16.49
C ALA A 174 -16.63 -11.73 17.99
N PHE A 175 -16.62 -13.01 18.35
CA PHE A 175 -16.31 -13.47 19.71
C PHE A 175 -14.91 -13.02 20.14
N PHE A 176 -13.87 -13.36 19.38
CA PHE A 176 -12.49 -13.00 19.74
C PHE A 176 -12.25 -11.49 19.76
N MET A 177 -13.01 -10.69 18.99
CA MET A 177 -12.85 -9.24 18.96
C MET A 177 -13.32 -8.63 20.28
N VAL A 178 -14.48 -9.08 20.77
CA VAL A 178 -14.99 -8.67 22.07
C VAL A 178 -14.05 -9.16 23.18
N THR A 179 -13.67 -10.44 23.13
CA THR A 179 -12.77 -11.04 24.12
C THR A 179 -11.42 -10.33 24.21
N PHE A 180 -10.82 -9.96 23.07
CA PHE A 180 -9.59 -9.16 23.03
C PHE A 180 -9.78 -7.80 23.71
N LEU A 181 -10.82 -7.05 23.35
CA LEU A 181 -11.04 -5.71 23.90
C LEU A 181 -11.30 -5.73 25.41
N GLU A 182 -12.21 -6.60 25.87
CA GLU A 182 -12.59 -6.69 27.28
C GLU A 182 -11.40 -7.12 28.14
N PHE A 183 -10.68 -8.17 27.73
CA PHE A 183 -9.54 -8.64 28.52
C PHE A 183 -8.33 -7.72 28.43
N ARG A 184 -8.15 -6.96 27.35
CA ARG A 184 -7.11 -5.92 27.27
C ARG A 184 -7.36 -4.82 28.30
N GLU A 185 -8.60 -4.35 28.42
CA GLU A 185 -8.96 -3.33 29.41
C GLU A 185 -8.79 -3.85 30.85
N LEU A 186 -9.22 -5.09 31.13
CA LEU A 186 -9.01 -5.73 32.43
C LEU A 186 -7.53 -5.93 32.76
N ALA A 187 -6.73 -6.37 31.79
CA ALA A 187 -5.28 -6.52 31.95
C ALA A 187 -4.64 -5.17 32.31
N ASN A 188 -4.96 -4.11 31.56
CA ASN A 188 -4.42 -2.77 31.82
C ASN A 188 -4.86 -2.21 33.19
N ALA A 189 -6.07 -2.53 33.65
CA ALA A 189 -6.58 -2.07 34.93
C ALA A 189 -5.88 -2.73 36.14
N GLU A 190 -5.45 -3.98 35.99
CA GLU A 190 -4.76 -4.73 37.05
C GLU A 190 -3.23 -4.69 36.94
N PHE A 191 -2.71 -4.15 35.83
CA PHE A 191 -1.27 -4.09 35.59
C PHE A 191 -0.56 -3.26 36.67
N ASN A 192 0.40 -3.90 37.34
CA ASN A 192 1.18 -3.33 38.44
C ASN A 192 2.63 -3.03 38.04
N GLY A 193 3.01 -3.30 36.80
CA GLY A 193 4.31 -2.98 36.22
C GLY A 193 4.41 -1.52 35.76
N THR A 194 5.60 -1.12 35.36
CA THR A 194 5.80 0.14 34.66
C THR A 194 5.43 0.01 33.20
N TYR A 195 5.23 1.14 32.54
CA TYR A 195 4.90 1.16 31.13
C TYR A 195 5.94 0.43 30.24
N ALA A 196 7.22 0.43 30.63
CA ALA A 196 8.29 -0.31 29.96
C ALA A 196 8.15 -1.84 30.08
N ASP A 197 7.41 -2.33 31.08
CA ASP A 197 7.21 -3.76 31.30
C ASP A 197 6.07 -4.34 30.43
N THR A 198 5.40 -3.50 29.63
CA THR A 198 4.21 -3.90 28.86
C THR A 198 4.48 -4.89 27.72
N MET A 199 5.73 -5.07 27.31
CA MET A 199 6.15 -6.12 26.36
C MET A 199 6.66 -7.40 27.07
N HIS A 200 6.86 -7.34 28.39
CA HIS A 200 7.46 -8.41 29.21
C HIS A 200 6.54 -8.89 30.34
N TRP A 201 5.27 -9.12 30.02
CA TRP A 201 4.27 -9.64 30.97
C TRP A 201 4.75 -10.92 31.65
N ASN A 202 5.02 -10.83 32.94
CA ASN A 202 5.46 -11.93 33.77
C ASN A 202 4.24 -12.61 34.44
N PRO A 203 4.25 -13.95 34.62
CA PRO A 203 3.23 -14.65 35.41
C PRO A 203 2.92 -14.08 36.79
N TYR A 204 3.80 -13.27 37.37
CA TYR A 204 3.61 -12.62 38.67
C TYR A 204 2.99 -11.21 38.59
N ASP A 205 2.82 -10.66 37.39
CA ASP A 205 2.24 -9.33 37.19
C ASP A 205 0.72 -9.37 37.39
N GLY A 206 0.19 -8.29 37.95
CA GLY A 206 -1.25 -8.10 38.07
C GLY A 206 -1.90 -8.08 36.68
N GLY A 207 -3.03 -8.77 36.52
CA GLY A 207 -3.71 -8.87 35.22
C GLY A 207 -3.05 -9.80 34.19
N TYR A 208 -1.96 -10.53 34.51
CA TYR A 208 -1.26 -11.41 33.56
C TYR A 208 -2.19 -12.40 32.85
N MET A 209 -3.10 -13.06 33.56
CA MET A 209 -4.03 -14.00 32.93
C MET A 209 -4.98 -13.31 31.94
N TYR A 210 -5.40 -12.08 32.22
CA TYR A 210 -6.19 -11.28 31.29
C TYR A 210 -5.37 -10.89 30.06
N HIS A 211 -4.09 -10.53 30.22
CA HIS A 211 -3.19 -10.31 29.10
C HIS A 211 -3.10 -11.56 28.22
N VAL A 212 -2.90 -12.75 28.80
CA VAL A 212 -2.83 -14.01 28.04
C VAL A 212 -4.14 -14.29 27.30
N TYR A 213 -5.31 -14.08 27.91
CA TYR A 213 -6.61 -14.26 27.22
C TYR A 213 -6.81 -13.26 26.08
N SER A 214 -6.37 -12.02 26.29
CA SER A 214 -6.41 -10.98 25.27
C SER A 214 -5.47 -11.30 24.10
N ALA A 215 -4.20 -11.63 24.37
CA ALA A 215 -3.22 -12.00 23.34
C ALA A 215 -3.64 -13.26 22.57
N ALA A 216 -4.16 -14.29 23.26
CA ALA A 216 -4.74 -15.46 22.62
C ALA A 216 -5.89 -15.09 21.66
N SER A 217 -6.71 -14.12 22.05
CA SER A 217 -7.79 -13.62 21.22
C SER A 217 -7.27 -12.83 20.01
N GLU A 218 -6.22 -12.01 20.15
CA GLU A 218 -5.58 -11.31 19.03
C GLU A 218 -5.00 -12.28 17.99
N TYR A 219 -4.27 -13.33 18.43
CA TYR A 219 -3.80 -14.37 17.51
C TYR A 219 -4.95 -15.11 16.84
N SER A 220 -6.00 -15.43 17.60
CA SER A 220 -7.18 -16.09 17.06
C SER A 220 -7.90 -15.21 16.02
N LEU A 221 -7.96 -13.90 16.23
CA LEU A 221 -8.48 -12.92 15.27
C LEU A 221 -7.67 -12.95 13.97
N GLY A 222 -6.34 -12.86 14.07
CA GLY A 222 -5.43 -12.93 12.92
C GLY A 222 -5.59 -14.23 12.13
N ILE A 223 -5.66 -15.38 12.82
CA ILE A 223 -5.85 -16.71 12.22
C ILE A 223 -7.22 -16.81 11.53
N VAL A 224 -8.28 -16.30 12.16
CA VAL A 224 -9.63 -16.28 11.56
C VAL A 224 -9.63 -15.47 10.26
N LEU A 225 -9.03 -14.27 10.23
CA LEU A 225 -8.93 -13.45 9.01
C LEU A 225 -8.06 -14.12 7.94
N LEU A 226 -6.98 -14.79 8.33
CA LEU A 226 -6.14 -15.57 7.44
C LEU A 226 -6.93 -16.70 6.78
N ILE A 227 -7.62 -17.54 7.56
CA ILE A 227 -8.44 -18.64 7.03
C ILE A 227 -9.59 -18.10 6.19
N PHE A 228 -10.22 -17.00 6.58
CA PHE A 228 -11.27 -16.36 5.80
C PHE A 228 -10.75 -15.90 4.43
N THR A 229 -9.58 -15.25 4.40
CA THR A 229 -8.91 -14.83 3.17
C THR A 229 -8.62 -16.03 2.27
N LEU A 230 -8.04 -17.10 2.82
CA LEU A 230 -7.75 -18.34 2.09
C LEU A 230 -9.01 -19.05 1.61
N SER A 231 -10.13 -18.92 2.32
CA SER A 231 -11.42 -19.52 1.91
C SER A 231 -11.88 -19.02 0.53
N LEU A 232 -11.43 -17.84 0.09
CA LEU A 232 -11.76 -17.27 -1.22
C LEU A 232 -11.00 -17.94 -2.39
N TYR A 233 -10.06 -18.85 -2.11
CA TYR A 233 -9.27 -19.54 -3.11
C TYR A 233 -10.12 -20.18 -4.21
N LYS A 234 -11.20 -20.87 -3.84
CA LYS A 234 -12.07 -21.57 -4.81
C LYS A 234 -12.86 -20.60 -5.68
N GLU A 235 -13.29 -19.46 -5.13
CA GLU A 235 -13.97 -18.42 -5.89
C GLU A 235 -13.05 -17.72 -6.88
N PHE A 236 -11.77 -17.58 -6.55
CA PHE A 236 -10.76 -17.00 -7.42
C PHE A 236 -10.22 -18.02 -8.43
N SER A 237 -10.32 -19.32 -8.12
CA SER A 237 -9.96 -20.39 -9.05
C SER A 237 -10.84 -20.44 -10.29
N SER A 238 -12.10 -20.04 -10.16
CA SER A 238 -13.05 -19.98 -11.29
C SER A 238 -12.90 -18.73 -12.15
N ILE A 239 -12.12 -17.73 -11.74
CA ILE A 239 -11.90 -16.51 -12.51
C ILE A 239 -10.66 -16.69 -13.38
N GLN A 240 -10.86 -16.70 -14.71
CA GLN A 240 -9.77 -16.73 -15.68
C GLN A 240 -9.20 -15.32 -15.91
N SER A 241 -7.87 -15.21 -16.02
CA SER A 241 -7.25 -13.98 -16.53
C SER A 241 -7.76 -13.70 -17.94
N PRO A 242 -8.00 -12.43 -18.29
CA PRO A 242 -8.41 -12.05 -19.65
C PRO A 242 -7.29 -12.20 -20.69
N ASP A 243 -6.24 -13.00 -20.43
CA ASP A 243 -5.08 -13.13 -21.31
C ASP A 243 -5.50 -13.46 -22.73
N ARG A 244 -5.45 -12.43 -23.58
CA ARG A 244 -5.35 -12.59 -25.02
C ARG A 244 -4.03 -13.33 -25.22
N LYS A 245 -4.09 -14.64 -25.49
CA LYS A 245 -2.94 -15.43 -25.95
C LYS A 245 -2.17 -14.58 -26.97
N VAL A 246 -0.95 -14.18 -26.62
CA VAL A 246 -0.02 -13.63 -27.60
C VAL A 246 0.54 -14.85 -28.33
N ASP A 247 -0.29 -15.42 -29.20
CA ASP A 247 0.21 -16.34 -30.22
C ASP A 247 0.92 -15.49 -31.26
N LEU A 248 2.24 -15.64 -31.35
CA LEU A 248 3.07 -14.96 -32.35
C LEU A 248 3.04 -15.67 -33.72
N THR A 249 2.14 -16.64 -33.91
CA THR A 249 2.16 -17.57 -35.05
C THR A 249 0.85 -17.71 -35.82
N GLU A 250 -0.22 -16.99 -35.49
CA GLU A 250 -1.46 -17.06 -36.28
C GLU A 250 -1.81 -15.71 -36.92
N GLU A 251 -1.57 -15.62 -38.23
CA GLU A 251 -2.36 -14.76 -39.11
C GLU A 251 -3.77 -15.37 -39.20
N ARG A 252 -4.80 -14.64 -38.75
CA ARG A 252 -6.20 -14.99 -39.04
C ARG A 252 -7.04 -13.76 -39.37
N PRO A 253 -8.09 -13.93 -40.21
CA PRO A 253 -8.65 -12.87 -41.03
C PRO A 253 -9.71 -12.02 -40.30
N HIS A 254 -9.99 -10.88 -40.91
CA HIS A 254 -11.02 -9.91 -40.55
C HIS A 254 -12.40 -10.54 -40.35
N VAL A 255 -13.08 -10.17 -39.26
CA VAL A 255 -14.55 -10.33 -39.13
C VAL A 255 -15.13 -9.06 -38.50
N GLU A 256 -16.19 -8.58 -39.16
CA GLU A 256 -16.98 -7.38 -38.87
C GLU A 256 -17.83 -7.46 -37.60
N GLY A 257 -18.29 -6.29 -37.17
CA GLY A 257 -18.78 -6.02 -35.83
C GLY A 257 -20.21 -6.48 -35.51
N HIS A 258 -20.45 -6.66 -34.21
CA HIS A 258 -21.78 -6.66 -33.64
C HIS A 258 -21.85 -5.76 -32.40
N VAL A 259 -22.81 -4.84 -32.45
CA VAL A 259 -23.21 -3.89 -31.41
C VAL A 259 -24.05 -4.63 -30.36
N VAL A 260 -23.71 -4.48 -29.06
CA VAL A 260 -24.61 -4.87 -27.96
C VAL A 260 -24.66 -3.75 -26.91
N SER A 261 -25.91 -3.44 -26.54
CA SER A 261 -26.46 -2.35 -25.73
C SER A 261 -25.82 -2.08 -24.36
N ALA A 262 -25.97 -0.82 -23.95
CA ALA A 262 -25.39 -0.12 -22.81
C ALA A 262 -25.98 -0.51 -21.43
N GLY A 263 -25.14 -0.40 -20.40
CA GLY A 263 -25.50 -0.43 -18.97
C GLY A 263 -24.41 0.26 -18.15
N ASP A 264 -24.80 1.22 -17.32
CA ASP A 264 -24.00 2.32 -16.73
C ASP A 264 -22.92 1.89 -15.69
N PRO A 265 -21.67 2.44 -15.71
CA PRO A 265 -20.56 1.98 -14.87
C PRO A 265 -20.07 2.95 -13.76
N LEU A 266 -20.90 3.82 -13.20
CA LEU A 266 -20.41 4.96 -12.40
C LEU A 266 -20.15 4.75 -10.90
N VAL A 267 -20.51 3.60 -10.34
CA VAL A 267 -20.47 3.45 -8.87
C VAL A 267 -19.10 3.04 -8.31
N SER A 268 -18.21 2.43 -9.10
CA SER A 268 -16.88 1.99 -8.62
C SER A 268 -15.82 3.09 -8.59
N LEU A 269 -15.89 4.07 -9.51
CA LEU A 269 -14.98 5.22 -9.51
C LEU A 269 -15.36 6.24 -8.44
N ILE A 270 -16.66 6.30 -8.10
CA ILE A 270 -17.17 7.08 -6.98
C ILE A 270 -16.64 6.50 -5.66
N CYS A 271 -16.54 5.18 -5.47
CA CYS A 271 -15.96 4.66 -4.21
C CYS A 271 -14.48 4.99 -4.08
N PHE A 272 -13.63 4.81 -5.12
CA PHE A 272 -12.19 5.09 -5.00
C PHE A 272 -11.87 6.61 -4.97
N SER A 273 -12.59 7.45 -5.72
CA SER A 273 -12.41 8.91 -5.67
C SER A 273 -13.14 9.57 -4.49
N ARG A 274 -14.27 9.01 -4.00
CA ARG A 274 -14.87 9.46 -2.74
C ARG A 274 -14.10 8.95 -1.55
N ILE A 275 -13.51 7.75 -1.57
CA ILE A 275 -12.52 7.33 -0.58
C ILE A 275 -11.32 8.25 -0.67
N ASN A 276 -10.79 8.62 -1.84
CA ASN A 276 -9.76 9.66 -1.89
C ASN A 276 -10.27 11.03 -1.41
N SER A 277 -11.53 11.41 -1.59
CA SER A 277 -12.06 12.69 -1.07
C SER A 277 -12.49 12.63 0.41
N VAL A 278 -12.69 11.43 0.96
CA VAL A 278 -13.06 11.13 2.35
C VAL A 278 -11.81 10.82 3.13
N VAL A 279 -10.80 10.21 2.54
CA VAL A 279 -9.42 10.09 3.01
C VAL A 279 -8.73 11.43 2.81
N GLU A 280 -8.93 12.21 1.76
CA GLU A 280 -8.48 13.62 1.72
C GLU A 280 -9.27 14.44 2.72
N ARG A 281 -10.57 14.22 2.96
CA ARG A 281 -11.28 14.94 4.03
C ARG A 281 -10.98 14.41 5.42
N PHE A 282 -10.61 13.15 5.57
CA PHE A 282 -10.23 12.53 6.84
C PHE A 282 -8.77 12.78 7.12
N VAL A 283 -7.89 12.88 6.12
CA VAL A 283 -6.50 13.37 6.15
C VAL A 283 -6.51 14.88 6.28
N VAL A 284 -7.44 15.65 5.69
CA VAL A 284 -7.60 17.10 5.93
C VAL A 284 -8.27 17.38 7.28
N ASN A 285 -9.17 16.52 7.77
CA ASN A 285 -9.77 16.64 9.11
C ASN A 285 -8.88 16.02 10.21
N THR A 286 -8.10 14.99 9.93
CA THR A 286 -6.99 14.55 10.78
C THR A 286 -5.78 15.43 10.59
N HIS A 287 -5.63 16.20 9.50
CA HIS A 287 -4.78 17.38 9.46
C HIS A 287 -5.43 18.43 10.36
N THR A 288 -6.73 18.53 10.53
CA THR A 288 -7.27 19.45 11.56
C THR A 288 -6.96 18.95 12.99
N ILE A 289 -6.81 17.63 13.22
CA ILE A 289 -6.48 17.05 14.53
C ILE A 289 -4.95 16.97 14.78
N SER A 290 -4.16 16.66 13.75
CA SER A 290 -2.69 16.59 13.70
C SER A 290 -2.06 17.97 13.51
N PHE A 291 -2.67 18.87 12.74
CA PHE A 291 -2.32 20.30 12.71
C PHE A 291 -2.84 21.01 13.95
N ALA A 292 -3.99 20.67 14.56
CA ALA A 292 -4.31 21.23 15.88
C ALA A 292 -3.40 20.66 16.99
N GLY A 293 -2.92 19.42 16.87
CA GLY A 293 -1.91 18.84 17.75
C GLY A 293 -0.53 19.49 17.56
N ALA A 294 -0.09 19.66 16.32
CA ALA A 294 1.14 20.34 15.95
C ALA A 294 1.08 21.86 16.21
N VAL A 295 -0.08 22.50 16.03
CA VAL A 295 -0.33 23.91 16.40
C VAL A 295 -0.51 24.07 17.90
N ARG A 296 -0.98 23.05 18.64
CA ARG A 296 -0.92 23.05 20.12
C ARG A 296 0.52 22.95 20.61
N LEU A 297 1.36 22.13 19.96
CA LEU A 297 2.81 22.08 20.22
C LEU A 297 3.50 23.40 19.85
N LEU A 298 3.11 24.05 18.75
CA LEU A 298 3.59 25.39 18.36
C LEU A 298 2.97 26.53 19.18
N GLY A 299 1.92 26.26 19.96
CA GLY A 299 1.06 27.25 20.63
C GLY A 299 1.21 27.31 22.14
N GLN A 300 2.00 26.43 22.78
CA GLN A 300 2.27 26.47 24.22
C GLN A 300 3.16 27.66 24.68
N GLY A 301 3.23 28.74 23.89
CA GLY A 301 3.78 30.03 24.28
C GLY A 301 2.76 31.17 24.41
N LEU A 302 1.49 31.00 24.03
CA LEU A 302 0.51 32.09 24.07
C LEU A 302 -0.87 31.61 24.53
N GLY A 303 -1.25 31.99 25.75
CA GLY A 303 -2.52 31.64 26.35
C GLY A 303 -3.71 32.29 25.65
N SER A 304 -4.70 31.47 25.28
CA SER A 304 -6.12 31.80 25.40
C SER A 304 -6.98 30.55 25.18
N SER A 305 -7.98 30.38 26.03
CA SER A 305 -8.89 29.25 26.09
C SER A 305 -10.24 29.61 25.46
N HIS A 306 -10.63 28.90 24.38
CA HIS A 306 -12.02 28.88 23.94
C HIS A 306 -12.45 27.47 23.48
N PRO A 307 -13.66 27.00 23.85
CA PRO A 307 -14.13 25.65 23.54
C PRO A 307 -14.75 25.59 22.15
N ILE A 308 -14.34 24.61 21.34
CA ILE A 308 -14.97 24.30 20.05
C ILE A 308 -16.15 23.35 20.28
N LYS A 309 -17.35 23.76 19.84
CA LYS A 309 -18.57 22.94 19.87
C LYS A 309 -18.41 21.72 18.94
N GLY A 310 -18.56 20.52 19.50
CA GLY A 310 -18.55 19.27 18.75
C GLY A 310 -19.77 19.12 17.85
N TYR A 311 -19.53 18.85 16.57
CA TYR A 311 -20.55 18.29 15.67
C TYR A 311 -20.50 16.76 15.79
N SER A 312 -21.64 16.12 16.04
CA SER A 312 -21.71 14.67 16.11
C SER A 312 -21.60 14.03 14.72
N PHE A 313 -20.94 12.88 14.66
CA PHE A 313 -20.68 12.08 13.46
C PHE A 313 -21.95 11.74 12.64
N LEU A 314 -23.13 11.72 13.28
CA LEU A 314 -24.42 11.49 12.61
C LEU A 314 -24.94 12.70 11.81
N GLN A 315 -24.60 13.94 12.20
CA GLN A 315 -25.06 15.15 11.49
C GLN A 315 -24.29 15.40 10.18
N MET A 316 -23.06 14.88 10.09
CA MET A 316 -22.26 14.93 8.87
C MET A 316 -22.76 13.95 7.80
N LEU A 317 -23.44 12.87 8.21
CA LEU A 317 -24.01 11.86 7.29
C LEU A 317 -25.37 12.27 6.71
N THR A 318 -26.05 13.27 7.29
CA THR A 318 -27.47 13.54 7.00
C THR A 318 -27.76 14.91 6.36
N SER A 319 -26.78 15.81 6.24
CA SER A 319 -27.02 17.17 5.75
C SER A 319 -26.56 17.42 4.31
N ARG A 320 -27.32 16.89 3.35
CA ARG A 320 -27.77 17.62 2.15
C ARG A 320 -28.69 16.74 1.32
N SER A 321 -29.90 17.23 1.10
CA SER A 321 -30.88 16.67 0.18
C SER A 321 -30.24 16.39 -1.19
N LEU A 322 -30.08 15.10 -1.49
CA LEU A 322 -29.69 14.58 -2.80
C LEU A 322 -30.89 14.69 -3.76
N THR A 323 -31.25 15.91 -4.16
CA THR A 323 -32.20 16.17 -5.26
C THR A 323 -31.52 16.83 -6.46
N GLY A 324 -30.19 16.99 -6.44
CA GLY A 324 -29.39 17.40 -7.60
C GLY A 324 -29.02 16.19 -8.46
N SER A 325 -29.55 16.17 -9.69
CA SER A 325 -29.32 15.19 -10.77
C SER A 325 -28.01 14.39 -10.68
N ARG A 326 -28.14 13.06 -10.64
CA ARG A 326 -27.08 12.05 -10.84
C ARG A 326 -26.11 12.39 -11.99
N SER A 327 -26.52 13.18 -12.98
CA SER A 327 -25.75 13.44 -14.22
C SER A 327 -24.43 14.20 -14.06
N ASN A 328 -24.26 15.04 -13.03
CA ASN A 328 -23.11 15.97 -12.98
C ASN A 328 -21.87 15.37 -12.30
N ALA A 329 -22.05 14.64 -11.19
CA ALA A 329 -20.97 13.85 -10.59
C ALA A 329 -20.50 12.73 -11.53
N ASP A 330 -21.46 12.18 -12.28
CA ASP A 330 -21.24 11.13 -13.27
C ASP A 330 -20.39 11.62 -14.46
N ARG A 331 -20.63 12.84 -14.95
CA ARG A 331 -19.81 13.50 -15.97
C ARG A 331 -18.42 13.91 -15.47
N MET A 332 -18.29 14.31 -14.21
CA MET A 332 -16.98 14.66 -13.64
C MET A 332 -16.06 13.45 -13.48
N LEU A 333 -16.56 12.24 -13.19
CA LEU A 333 -15.68 11.09 -12.94
C LEU A 333 -15.44 10.20 -14.17
N SER A 334 -16.40 10.15 -15.11
CA SER A 334 -16.28 9.36 -16.34
C SER A 334 -15.37 9.98 -17.42
N GLY A 335 -14.86 11.21 -17.20
CA GLY A 335 -14.13 11.99 -18.21
C GLY A 335 -12.60 12.06 -18.10
N HIS A 336 -11.98 11.65 -16.99
CA HIS A 336 -10.59 12.06 -16.67
C HIS A 336 -9.47 11.05 -16.98
N GLY A 337 -9.79 9.83 -17.45
CA GLY A 337 -8.80 8.79 -17.72
C GLY A 337 -7.90 8.45 -16.52
N PHE A 338 -6.71 7.87 -16.76
CA PHE A 338 -5.76 7.46 -15.70
C PHE A 338 -4.61 8.46 -15.49
N GLY A 339 -4.75 9.70 -15.98
CA GLY A 339 -3.72 10.74 -15.81
C GLY A 339 -3.45 11.10 -14.34
N TRP A 340 -4.40 10.87 -13.43
CA TRP A 340 -4.20 11.10 -12.00
C TRP A 340 -3.18 10.15 -11.37
N VAL A 341 -2.91 8.97 -11.96
CA VAL A 341 -1.97 7.98 -11.41
C VAL A 341 -0.53 8.53 -11.33
N PRO A 342 0.08 9.01 -12.44
CA PRO A 342 1.42 9.61 -12.38
C PRO A 342 1.49 10.86 -11.50
N LEU A 343 0.44 11.70 -11.50
CA LEU A 343 0.41 12.90 -10.65
C LEU A 343 0.31 12.56 -9.17
N GLY A 344 -0.55 11.59 -8.82
CA GLY A 344 -0.70 11.11 -7.45
C GLY A 344 0.59 10.45 -6.95
N ALA A 345 1.25 9.65 -7.79
CA ALA A 345 2.55 9.07 -7.46
C ALA A 345 3.59 10.16 -7.18
N GLY A 346 3.70 11.17 -8.06
CA GLY A 346 4.63 12.28 -7.85
C GLY A 346 4.31 13.12 -6.62
N ALA A 347 3.02 13.39 -6.36
CA ALA A 347 2.60 14.11 -5.15
C ALA A 347 2.95 13.34 -3.87
N LEU A 348 2.69 12.03 -3.83
CA LEU A 348 3.05 11.19 -2.68
C LEU A 348 4.57 11.16 -2.44
N LEU A 349 5.38 11.03 -3.50
CA LEU A 349 6.83 11.10 -3.38
C LEU A 349 7.29 12.45 -2.82
N LEU A 350 6.74 13.57 -3.30
CA LEU A 350 7.09 14.90 -2.80
C LEU A 350 6.67 15.10 -1.35
N VAL A 351 5.46 14.68 -0.96
CA VAL A 351 4.99 14.72 0.44
C VAL A 351 5.88 13.85 1.32
N GLY A 352 6.24 12.65 0.84
CA GLY A 352 7.14 11.72 1.51
C GLY A 352 8.59 12.21 1.64
N ILE A 353 8.99 13.28 0.96
CA ILE A 353 10.32 13.90 1.11
C ILE A 353 10.20 15.17 1.96
N VAL A 354 9.28 16.06 1.61
CA VAL A 354 9.18 17.39 2.21
C VAL A 354 8.66 17.34 3.65
N VAL A 355 7.63 16.53 3.92
CA VAL A 355 7.05 16.48 5.27
C VAL A 355 8.01 15.84 6.26
N PRO A 356 8.65 14.68 5.97
CA PRO A 356 9.66 14.10 6.85
C PRO A 356 10.83 15.05 7.11
N TYR A 357 11.36 15.72 6.08
CA TYR A 357 12.41 16.75 6.26
C TYR A 357 11.99 17.86 7.23
N ILE A 358 10.78 18.44 7.05
CA ILE A 358 10.30 19.50 7.94
C ILE A 358 10.21 19.00 9.37
N ILE A 359 9.66 17.82 9.60
CA ILE A 359 9.53 17.23 10.93
C ILE A 359 10.91 16.99 11.54
N ALA A 360 11.81 16.29 10.83
CA ALA A 360 13.15 15.95 11.30
C ALA A 360 13.97 17.19 11.71
N VAL A 361 13.91 18.27 10.91
CA VAL A 361 14.59 19.54 11.24
C VAL A 361 13.96 20.21 12.46
N ARG A 362 12.63 20.19 12.57
CA ARG A 362 11.91 20.81 13.70
C ARG A 362 12.12 20.09 15.02
N LEU A 363 12.32 18.78 14.97
CA LEU A 363 12.64 17.95 16.12
C LEU A 363 14.15 17.82 16.36
N HIS A 364 14.98 18.50 15.56
CA HIS A 364 16.44 18.47 15.65
C HIS A 364 17.04 17.07 15.47
N HIS A 365 16.34 16.18 14.76
CA HIS A 365 16.80 14.83 14.46
C HIS A 365 17.92 14.79 13.41
N VAL A 366 18.05 15.84 12.59
CA VAL A 366 19.06 15.94 11.53
C VAL A 366 19.71 17.32 11.46
N TYR A 367 20.89 17.41 10.84
CA TYR A 367 21.50 18.69 10.49
C TYR A 367 20.64 19.46 9.45
N PRO A 368 20.25 20.72 9.69
CA PRO A 368 19.19 21.36 8.89
C PRO A 368 19.53 21.68 7.43
N PHE A 369 20.80 21.86 7.07
CA PHE A 369 21.17 22.43 5.77
C PHE A 369 20.78 21.53 4.60
N LEU A 370 21.26 20.28 4.59
CA LEU A 370 20.93 19.30 3.55
C LEU A 370 21.24 17.86 4.00
N PRO A 371 20.41 17.26 4.87
CA PRO A 371 20.54 15.85 5.24
C PRO A 371 20.08 14.94 4.09
N TYR A 372 20.50 13.67 4.08
CA TYR A 372 19.98 12.69 3.12
C TYR A 372 18.46 12.52 3.28
N ILE A 373 17.76 12.18 2.20
CA ILE A 373 16.32 11.87 2.24
C ILE A 373 16.09 10.68 3.18
N SER A 374 16.93 9.66 3.10
CA SER A 374 16.87 8.48 3.97
C SER A 374 16.94 8.82 5.46
N ASP A 375 17.77 9.80 5.81
CA ASP A 375 18.00 10.23 7.20
C ASP A 375 16.76 10.94 7.72
N THR A 376 16.17 11.82 6.91
CA THR A 376 14.91 12.50 7.26
C THR A 376 13.72 11.56 7.41
N GLY A 377 13.84 10.28 7.03
CA GLY A 377 12.82 9.26 7.21
C GLY A 377 13.18 8.19 8.24
N ALA A 378 14.28 8.33 8.99
CA ALA A 378 14.81 7.28 9.86
C ALA A 378 14.12 7.22 11.23
N LEU A 379 13.77 8.36 11.82
CA LEU A 379 13.23 8.48 13.18
C LEU A 379 11.72 8.77 13.20
N GLN A 380 11.07 8.45 14.31
CA GLN A 380 9.66 8.76 14.54
C GLN A 380 9.49 10.20 15.03
N PRO A 381 8.41 10.91 14.63
CA PRO A 381 7.25 10.46 13.85
C PRO A 381 7.43 10.48 12.32
N GLU A 382 8.50 11.08 11.80
CA GLU A 382 8.69 11.30 10.36
C GLU A 382 8.81 10.01 9.54
N SER A 383 9.39 8.95 10.12
CA SER A 383 9.50 7.63 9.51
C SER A 383 8.14 7.00 9.20
N CYS A 384 7.11 7.28 10.02
CA CYS A 384 5.74 6.81 9.79
C CYS A 384 5.14 7.47 8.54
N VAL A 385 5.35 8.78 8.39
CA VAL A 385 4.89 9.54 7.22
C VAL A 385 5.66 9.11 5.97
N PHE A 386 6.99 8.99 6.09
CA PHE A 386 7.87 8.51 5.04
C PHE A 386 7.42 7.13 4.52
N GLY A 387 7.28 6.15 5.42
CA GLY A 387 6.84 4.80 5.09
C GLY A 387 5.45 4.77 4.42
N GLN A 388 4.47 5.47 4.98
CA GLN A 388 3.11 5.50 4.44
C GLN A 388 3.06 6.12 3.03
N MET A 389 3.79 7.21 2.80
CA MET A 389 3.80 7.91 1.51
C MET A 389 4.53 7.09 0.45
N LEU A 390 5.70 6.52 0.76
CA LEU A 390 6.48 5.72 -0.20
C LEU A 390 5.78 4.40 -0.53
N ASN A 391 5.17 3.71 0.45
CA ASN A 391 4.37 2.52 0.19
C ASN A 391 3.17 2.85 -0.71
N ALA A 392 2.44 3.95 -0.46
CA ALA A 392 1.35 4.39 -1.33
C ALA A 392 1.84 4.78 -2.74
N ALA A 393 2.98 5.48 -2.85
CA ALA A 393 3.59 5.82 -4.12
C ALA A 393 3.99 4.55 -4.90
N SER A 394 4.52 3.54 -4.22
CA SER A 394 4.90 2.26 -4.83
C SER A 394 3.70 1.61 -5.54
N VAL A 395 2.52 1.63 -4.93
CA VAL A 395 1.29 1.10 -5.53
C VAL A 395 0.91 1.86 -6.80
N LEU A 396 0.94 3.20 -6.76
CA LEU A 396 0.59 4.02 -7.93
C LEU A 396 1.62 3.89 -9.06
N ILE A 397 2.91 3.78 -8.76
CA ILE A 397 3.96 3.57 -9.76
C ILE A 397 3.84 2.16 -10.35
N GLY A 398 3.55 1.13 -9.54
CA GLY A 398 3.25 -0.21 -10.02
C GLY A 398 2.03 -0.23 -10.97
N ALA A 399 0.98 0.52 -10.63
CA ALA A 399 -0.18 0.70 -11.50
C ALA A 399 0.20 1.46 -12.80
N LEU A 400 1.03 2.50 -12.72
CA LEU A 400 1.55 3.22 -13.88
C LEU A 400 2.32 2.30 -14.82
N ILE A 401 3.24 1.48 -14.31
CA ILE A 401 4.01 0.51 -15.10
C ILE A 401 3.08 -0.45 -15.84
N TYR A 402 2.06 -0.95 -15.15
CA TYR A 402 1.05 -1.82 -15.75
C TYR A 402 0.24 -1.11 -16.83
N LEU A 403 -0.27 0.08 -16.55
CA LEU A 403 -1.05 0.88 -17.48
C LEU A 403 -0.24 1.23 -18.72
N ARG A 404 1.03 1.58 -18.54
CA ARG A 404 1.97 1.88 -19.63
C ARG A 404 2.23 0.64 -20.48
N TYR A 405 2.48 -0.50 -19.84
CA TYR A 405 2.63 -1.77 -20.55
C TYR A 405 1.39 -2.10 -21.38
N TRP A 406 0.21 -2.01 -20.77
CA TRP A 406 -1.05 -2.32 -21.42
C TRP A 406 -1.33 -1.37 -22.59
N GLN A 407 -1.08 -0.07 -22.41
CA GLN A 407 -1.28 0.95 -23.44
C GLN A 407 -0.51 0.62 -24.72
N VAL A 408 0.75 0.19 -24.61
CA VAL A 408 1.58 -0.21 -25.76
C VAL A 408 1.16 -1.57 -26.29
N ALA A 409 0.88 -2.55 -25.42
CA ALA A 409 0.46 -3.89 -25.82
C ALA A 409 -0.87 -3.90 -26.58
N ASN A 410 -1.79 -3.00 -26.24
CA ASN A 410 -3.10 -2.91 -26.89
C ASN A 410 -3.03 -2.34 -28.31
N ARG A 411 -1.91 -1.71 -28.69
CA ARG A 411 -1.64 -1.19 -30.04
C ARG A 411 -0.80 -2.14 -30.90
N ARG A 412 -0.79 -3.44 -30.58
CA ARG A 412 0.05 -4.45 -31.26
C ARG A 412 -0.05 -4.50 -32.80
N LYS A 413 -1.17 -4.04 -33.38
CA LYS A 413 -1.35 -4.01 -34.84
C LYS A 413 -0.59 -2.86 -35.49
N ASP A 414 -0.32 -1.81 -34.72
CA ASP A 414 0.21 -0.54 -35.20
C ASP A 414 1.64 -0.30 -34.67
N VAL A 415 2.20 -1.26 -33.94
CA VAL A 415 3.49 -1.15 -33.25
C VAL A 415 4.42 -2.29 -33.67
N PRO A 416 5.69 -1.99 -34.03
CA PRO A 416 6.69 -2.99 -34.38
C PRO A 416 6.89 -4.09 -33.31
N ALA A 417 7.19 -5.31 -33.77
CA ALA A 417 7.31 -6.48 -32.90
C ALA A 417 8.45 -6.35 -31.87
N ASP A 418 9.54 -5.66 -32.20
CA ASP A 418 10.65 -5.38 -31.29
C ASP A 418 10.21 -4.44 -30.15
N VAL A 419 9.44 -3.39 -30.44
CA VAL A 419 8.87 -2.50 -29.41
C VAL A 419 7.97 -3.26 -28.44
N LEU A 420 7.18 -4.23 -28.92
CA LEU A 420 6.39 -5.10 -28.05
C LEU A 420 7.26 -6.00 -27.15
N ARG A 421 8.41 -6.48 -27.64
CA ARG A 421 9.39 -7.24 -26.84
C ARG A 421 10.00 -6.35 -25.75
N TRP A 422 10.43 -5.14 -26.10
CA TRP A 422 10.95 -4.17 -25.14
C TRP A 422 9.91 -3.79 -24.09
N ASN A 423 8.67 -3.55 -24.51
CA ASN A 423 7.56 -3.26 -23.62
C ASN A 423 7.32 -4.41 -22.62
N SER A 424 7.31 -5.65 -23.11
CA SER A 424 7.19 -6.84 -22.26
C SER A 424 8.35 -6.97 -21.27
N ALA A 425 9.59 -6.78 -21.73
CA ALA A 425 10.80 -6.88 -20.93
C ALA A 425 10.90 -5.77 -19.86
N SER A 426 10.44 -4.55 -20.18
CA SER A 426 10.53 -3.39 -19.28
C SER A 426 9.74 -3.53 -17.98
N ARG A 427 8.71 -4.37 -17.96
CA ARG A 427 7.90 -4.59 -16.74
C ARG A 427 8.71 -5.15 -15.58
N THR A 428 9.64 -6.08 -15.85
CA THR A 428 10.43 -6.74 -14.80
C THR A 428 11.30 -5.77 -14.01
N PRO A 429 12.21 -4.99 -14.63
CA PRO A 429 12.98 -3.99 -13.89
C PRO A 429 12.06 -2.92 -13.27
N GLY A 430 10.96 -2.54 -13.92
CA GLY A 430 9.99 -1.61 -13.34
C GLY A 430 9.35 -2.11 -12.04
N TYR A 431 8.83 -3.34 -12.01
CA TYR A 431 8.23 -3.91 -10.80
C TYR A 431 9.26 -4.19 -9.70
N LEU A 432 10.48 -4.60 -10.06
CA LEU A 432 11.55 -4.76 -9.08
C LEU A 432 12.01 -3.41 -8.50
N ALA A 433 12.01 -2.34 -9.29
CA ALA A 433 12.29 -0.99 -8.81
C ALA A 433 11.22 -0.52 -7.80
N VAL A 434 9.94 -0.72 -8.12
CA VAL A 434 8.84 -0.38 -7.22
C VAL A 434 8.83 -1.24 -5.96
N PHE A 435 9.22 -2.52 -6.07
CA PHE A 435 9.45 -3.36 -4.90
C PHE A 435 10.60 -2.80 -4.04
N GLY A 436 11.70 -2.36 -4.66
CA GLY A 436 12.78 -1.65 -3.98
C GLY A 436 12.30 -0.40 -3.23
N LEU A 437 11.40 0.39 -3.83
CA LEU A 437 10.79 1.55 -3.16
C LEU A 437 9.98 1.14 -1.92
N SER A 438 9.23 0.03 -1.98
CA SER A 438 8.53 -0.51 -0.80
C SER A 438 9.51 -1.02 0.26
N VAL A 439 10.62 -1.64 -0.13
CA VAL A 439 11.68 -2.05 0.82
C VAL A 439 12.28 -0.83 1.54
N VAL A 440 12.64 0.23 0.81
CA VAL A 440 13.15 1.49 1.39
C VAL A 440 12.16 2.11 2.37
N ALA A 441 10.86 2.01 2.08
CA ALA A 441 9.79 2.55 2.93
C ALA A 441 9.64 1.82 4.27
N ASN A 442 9.97 0.52 4.34
CA ASN A 442 9.76 -0.31 5.53
C ASN A 442 11.06 -0.69 6.25
N PHE A 443 12.21 -0.64 5.58
CA PHE A 443 13.53 -0.85 6.15
C PHE A 443 14.28 0.48 6.06
N GLN A 444 14.01 1.40 6.99
CA GLN A 444 14.69 2.70 7.05
C GLN A 444 16.15 2.53 7.50
N VAL A 445 16.98 3.58 7.40
CA VAL A 445 18.37 3.52 7.86
C VAL A 445 18.39 3.29 9.37
N GLY A 446 19.04 2.22 9.81
CA GLY A 446 19.14 1.86 11.22
C GLY A 446 20.33 2.55 11.89
N LEU A 447 20.07 3.36 12.91
CA LEU A 447 21.10 4.20 13.56
C LEU A 447 21.91 3.46 14.63
N GLU A 448 21.37 2.36 15.18
CA GLU A 448 22.05 1.58 16.20
C GLU A 448 23.02 0.54 15.60
N PRO A 449 24.14 0.21 16.28
CA PRO A 449 25.11 -0.77 15.78
C PRO A 449 24.52 -2.16 15.51
N ASN A 450 23.55 -2.60 16.31
CA ASN A 450 22.80 -3.86 16.17
C ASN A 450 21.84 -3.87 14.97
N LEU A 451 21.54 -2.72 14.36
CA LEU A 451 20.64 -2.58 13.21
C LEU A 451 21.37 -2.59 11.85
N GLN A 452 22.65 -2.96 11.79
CA GLN A 452 23.41 -2.96 10.54
C GLN A 452 22.75 -3.80 9.41
N VAL A 453 22.07 -4.88 9.77
CA VAL A 453 21.31 -5.72 8.81
C VAL A 453 20.18 -4.93 8.17
N GLN A 454 19.47 -4.08 8.93
CA GLN A 454 18.41 -3.22 8.41
C GLN A 454 18.94 -2.21 7.41
N THR A 455 20.04 -1.51 7.72
CA THR A 455 20.71 -0.59 6.78
C THR A 455 21.18 -1.32 5.52
N SER A 456 21.65 -2.56 5.64
CA SER A 456 22.02 -3.37 4.47
C SER A 456 20.82 -3.67 3.56
N ILE A 457 19.66 -4.00 4.15
CA ILE A 457 18.41 -4.23 3.41
C ILE A 457 17.92 -2.93 2.77
N HIS A 458 18.02 -1.80 3.48
CA HIS A 458 17.72 -0.46 2.95
C HIS A 458 18.53 -0.18 1.69
N VAL A 459 19.85 -0.36 1.74
CA VAL A 459 20.75 -0.14 0.60
C VAL A 459 20.40 -1.04 -0.58
N VAL A 460 20.08 -2.32 -0.33
CA VAL A 460 19.58 -3.24 -1.38
C VAL A 460 18.28 -2.70 -1.99
N GLY A 461 17.34 -2.24 -1.16
CA GLY A 461 16.10 -1.59 -1.61
C GLY A 461 16.36 -0.35 -2.48
N SER A 462 17.29 0.51 -2.07
CA SER A 462 17.68 1.72 -2.80
C SER A 462 18.33 1.41 -4.15
N VAL A 463 19.21 0.41 -4.22
CA VAL A 463 19.81 -0.06 -5.48
C VAL A 463 18.76 -0.68 -6.40
N LEU A 464 17.82 -1.45 -5.86
CA LEU A 464 16.68 -1.95 -6.64
C LEU A 464 15.83 -0.80 -7.18
N CYS A 465 15.45 0.15 -6.32
CA CYS A 465 14.62 1.30 -6.68
C CYS A 465 15.26 2.17 -7.76
N PHE A 466 16.44 2.71 -7.50
CA PHE A 466 17.07 3.67 -8.39
C PHE A 466 17.80 2.98 -9.55
N GLY A 467 18.57 1.92 -9.28
CA GLY A 467 19.33 1.20 -10.31
C GLY A 467 18.42 0.55 -11.36
N LEU A 468 17.44 -0.26 -10.94
CA LEU A 468 16.48 -0.85 -11.87
C LEU A 468 15.49 0.19 -12.41
N GLY A 469 15.23 1.27 -11.66
CA GLY A 469 14.47 2.43 -12.12
C GLY A 469 15.12 3.11 -13.32
N VAL A 470 16.45 3.29 -13.32
CA VAL A 470 17.20 3.85 -14.47
C VAL A 470 17.08 2.92 -15.68
N ILE A 471 17.22 1.60 -15.47
CA ILE A 471 17.06 0.60 -16.55
C ILE A 471 15.63 0.68 -17.14
N TYR A 472 14.61 0.73 -16.28
CA TYR A 472 13.22 0.91 -16.70
C TYR A 472 13.05 2.21 -17.51
N GLY A 473 13.61 3.33 -17.03
CA GLY A 473 13.58 4.62 -17.69
C GLY A 473 14.20 4.59 -19.09
N TYR A 474 15.34 3.92 -19.28
CA TYR A 474 15.97 3.80 -20.60
C TYR A 474 15.15 2.96 -21.57
N LEU A 475 14.62 1.82 -21.10
CA LEU A 475 13.73 0.97 -21.90
C LEU A 475 12.47 1.75 -22.32
N GLN A 476 11.85 2.47 -21.40
CA GLN A 476 10.66 3.27 -21.68
C GLN A 476 10.95 4.52 -22.54
N SER A 477 12.13 5.12 -22.43
CA SER A 477 12.58 6.20 -23.30
C SER A 477 12.77 5.69 -24.73
N ARG A 478 13.38 4.50 -24.89
CA ARG A 478 13.51 3.83 -26.20
C ARG A 478 12.15 3.51 -26.81
N ILE A 479 11.21 2.97 -26.02
CA ILE A 479 9.83 2.72 -26.47
C ILE A 479 9.13 4.04 -26.86
N SER A 480 9.29 5.10 -26.06
CA SER A 480 8.68 6.40 -26.34
C SER A 480 9.20 7.00 -27.65
N TYR A 481 10.51 6.89 -27.90
CA TYR A 481 11.12 7.32 -29.16
C TYR A 481 10.59 6.52 -30.34
N ALA A 482 10.55 5.19 -30.23
CA ALA A 482 10.06 4.32 -31.30
C ALA A 482 8.58 4.55 -31.66
N LEU A 483 7.80 5.11 -30.73
CA LEU A 483 6.38 5.45 -30.92
C LEU A 483 6.14 6.94 -31.22
N SER A 484 7.20 7.76 -31.27
CA SER A 484 7.09 9.22 -31.39
C SER A 484 6.81 9.73 -32.81
N THR A 485 6.93 8.87 -33.81
CA THR A 485 6.57 9.19 -35.20
C THR A 485 5.08 9.08 -35.44
N ASP A 486 4.41 8.16 -34.73
CA ASP A 486 3.05 7.73 -35.08
C ASP A 486 2.01 8.05 -34.00
N PHE A 487 2.42 8.15 -32.73
CA PHE A 487 1.46 8.20 -31.61
C PHE A 487 1.74 9.26 -30.56
N TRP A 488 3.01 9.64 -30.36
CA TRP A 488 3.42 10.53 -29.27
C TRP A 488 4.31 11.65 -29.75
N SER A 489 4.49 12.68 -28.93
CA SER A 489 5.39 13.79 -29.27
C SER A 489 6.86 13.35 -29.22
N TRP A 490 7.60 13.64 -30.28
CA TRP A 490 9.06 13.53 -30.31
C TRP A 490 9.72 14.32 -29.17
N ALA A 491 9.20 15.51 -28.85
CA ALA A 491 9.69 16.31 -27.73
C ALA A 491 9.53 15.57 -26.38
N MET A 492 8.44 14.82 -26.19
CA MET A 492 8.26 14.00 -24.98
C MET A 492 9.22 12.82 -24.94
N ALA A 493 9.53 12.20 -26.08
CA ALA A 493 10.53 11.13 -26.13
C ALA A 493 11.94 11.64 -25.77
N VAL A 494 12.32 12.81 -26.29
CA VAL A 494 13.59 13.48 -25.94
C VAL A 494 13.63 13.87 -24.47
N LEU A 495 12.55 14.44 -23.94
CA LEU A 495 12.44 14.80 -22.52
C LEU A 495 12.62 13.57 -21.61
N ARG A 496 11.96 12.45 -21.90
CA ARG A 496 12.08 11.21 -21.12
C ARG A 496 13.50 10.66 -21.14
N PHE A 497 14.15 10.68 -22.31
CA PHE A 497 15.55 10.26 -22.42
C PHE A 497 16.48 11.18 -21.61
N PHE A 498 16.31 12.50 -21.73
CA PHE A 498 17.08 13.48 -20.96
C PHE A 498 16.93 13.30 -19.45
N LEU A 499 15.68 13.17 -18.95
CA LEU A 499 15.41 12.93 -17.53
C LEU A 499 16.01 11.61 -17.05
N THR A 500 15.95 10.54 -17.85
CA THR A 500 16.57 9.25 -17.52
C THR A 500 18.10 9.36 -17.45
N ALA A 501 18.71 10.09 -18.38
CA ALA A 501 20.16 10.32 -18.38
C ALA A 501 20.60 11.10 -17.13
N LEU A 502 19.84 12.12 -16.73
CA LEU A 502 20.06 12.84 -15.48
C LEU A 502 19.93 11.91 -14.26
N CYS A 503 18.89 11.07 -14.18
CA CYS A 503 18.76 10.09 -13.10
C CYS A 503 20.00 9.18 -13.01
N ALA A 504 20.54 8.72 -14.14
CA ALA A 504 21.73 7.87 -14.17
C ALA A 504 22.97 8.61 -13.64
N ILE A 505 23.17 9.87 -14.05
CA ILE A 505 24.28 10.71 -13.58
C ILE A 505 24.17 10.95 -12.08
N PHE A 506 22.98 11.31 -11.58
CA PHE A 506 22.77 11.54 -10.16
C PHE A 506 22.90 10.27 -9.33
N PHE A 507 22.44 9.12 -9.83
CA PHE A 507 22.64 7.82 -9.15
C PHE A 507 24.11 7.47 -9.00
N ILE A 508 24.92 7.66 -10.05
CA ILE A 508 26.37 7.42 -10.01
C ILE A 508 27.04 8.42 -9.07
N THR A 509 26.67 9.70 -9.16
CA THR A 509 27.21 10.76 -8.30
C THR A 509 26.93 10.46 -6.83
N PHE A 510 25.68 10.18 -6.48
CA PHE A 510 25.29 9.75 -5.13
C PHE A 510 26.13 8.57 -4.66
N SER A 511 26.20 7.49 -5.44
CA SER A 511 26.89 6.25 -5.06
C SER A 511 28.39 6.44 -4.83
N VAL A 512 29.05 7.27 -5.63
CA VAL A 512 30.48 7.57 -5.49
C VAL A 512 30.71 8.46 -4.27
N TYR A 513 30.00 9.58 -4.18
CA TYR A 513 30.26 10.60 -3.16
C TYR A 513 29.79 10.17 -1.77
N ILE A 514 28.72 9.38 -1.63
CA ILE A 514 28.34 8.82 -0.31
C ILE A 514 29.44 7.90 0.22
N THR A 515 30.06 7.10 -0.65
CA THR A 515 31.16 6.21 -0.26
C THR A 515 32.39 7.00 0.18
N LEU A 516 32.76 8.05 -0.58
CA LEU A 516 33.89 8.92 -0.25
C LEU A 516 33.65 9.71 1.05
N ALA A 517 32.42 10.18 1.25
CA ALA A 517 32.02 10.88 2.47
C ALA A 517 32.20 9.97 3.68
N PHE A 518 31.62 8.76 3.68
CA PHE A 518 31.72 7.85 4.83
C PHE A 518 33.15 7.34 5.10
N GLN A 519 34.02 7.30 4.08
CA GLN A 519 35.45 6.99 4.27
C GLN A 519 36.21 8.09 5.03
N GLN A 520 35.73 9.33 4.95
CA GLN A 520 36.34 10.50 5.59
C GLN A 520 35.62 10.91 6.87
N PHE A 521 34.48 10.30 7.18
CA PHE A 521 33.68 10.66 8.34
C PHE A 521 34.40 10.31 9.63
N ASN A 522 34.49 11.28 10.54
CA ASN A 522 35.25 11.15 11.79
C ASN A 522 34.38 10.73 12.98
N GLY A 523 33.06 10.59 12.79
CA GLY A 523 32.09 10.19 13.82
C GLY A 523 31.73 8.69 13.78
N THR A 524 30.87 8.27 14.70
CA THR A 524 30.24 6.94 14.67
C THR A 524 29.11 6.91 13.64
N PHE A 525 28.66 5.72 13.23
CA PHE A 525 27.54 5.64 12.29
C PHE A 525 26.30 6.38 12.80
N ALA A 526 26.00 6.40 14.10
CA ALA A 526 24.85 7.14 14.62
C ALA A 526 24.96 8.67 14.43
N ASP A 527 26.19 9.22 14.41
CA ASP A 527 26.44 10.66 14.34
C ASP A 527 26.19 11.24 12.93
N HIS A 528 26.04 10.40 11.88
CA HIS A 528 25.87 10.88 10.50
C HIS A 528 24.59 11.69 10.28
N MET A 529 23.61 11.55 11.16
CA MET A 529 22.37 12.35 11.13
C MET A 529 22.65 13.84 11.32
N HIS A 530 23.73 14.20 12.01
CA HIS A 530 24.13 15.57 12.31
C HIS A 530 25.40 16.01 11.56
N TRP A 531 25.70 15.38 10.42
CA TRP A 531 26.89 15.64 9.62
C TRP A 531 27.04 17.13 9.24
N GLY A 532 27.91 17.83 9.95
CA GLY A 532 28.12 19.27 9.88
C GLY A 532 29.42 19.66 9.16
N PRO A 533 29.63 20.97 8.94
CA PRO A 533 30.81 21.50 8.25
C PRO A 533 32.15 21.16 8.90
N ASP A 534 32.15 20.87 10.20
CA ASP A 534 33.35 20.54 10.97
C ASP A 534 33.72 19.05 10.87
N ASP A 535 32.82 18.21 10.34
CA ASP A 535 33.05 16.78 10.17
C ASP A 535 33.81 16.46 8.89
N GLY A 536 34.66 15.43 8.95
CA GLY A 536 35.36 14.93 7.78
C GLY A 536 34.39 14.44 6.69
N GLY A 537 34.73 14.66 5.42
CA GLY A 537 33.89 14.27 4.29
C GLY A 537 32.64 15.13 4.05
N TYR A 538 32.45 16.24 4.79
CA TYR A 538 31.25 17.09 4.67
C TYR A 538 30.93 17.54 3.23
N VAL A 539 31.94 17.97 2.46
CA VAL A 539 31.71 18.40 1.07
C VAL A 539 31.20 17.25 0.20
N ASP A 540 31.77 16.06 0.36
CA ASP A 540 31.33 14.86 -0.37
C ASP A 540 29.91 14.46 0.04
N HIS A 541 29.59 14.54 1.35
CA HIS A 541 28.23 14.35 1.87
C HIS A 541 27.22 15.31 1.23
N ILE A 542 27.56 16.60 1.10
CA ILE A 542 26.67 17.57 0.44
C ILE A 542 26.49 17.23 -1.04
N ILE A 543 27.56 16.83 -1.74
CA ILE A 543 27.46 16.44 -3.16
C ILE A 543 26.55 15.22 -3.33
N SER A 544 26.70 14.18 -2.51
CA SER A 544 25.81 13.02 -2.55
C SER A 544 24.38 13.40 -2.15
N ALA A 545 24.17 14.20 -1.11
CA ALA A 545 22.83 14.62 -0.70
C ALA A 545 22.14 15.40 -1.83
N VAL A 546 22.79 16.38 -2.46
CA VAL A 546 22.26 17.08 -3.64
C VAL A 546 21.90 16.08 -4.75
N ALA A 547 22.79 15.12 -5.04
CA ALA A 547 22.54 14.11 -6.05
C ALA A 547 21.32 13.22 -5.71
N GLU A 548 21.10 12.87 -4.45
CA GLU A 548 19.94 12.10 -4.01
C GLU A 548 18.62 12.85 -4.27
N TYR A 549 18.53 14.12 -3.86
CA TYR A 549 17.34 14.94 -4.07
C TYR A 549 17.06 15.17 -5.55
N LEU A 550 18.11 15.46 -6.33
CA LEU A 550 17.98 15.65 -7.77
C LEU A 550 17.56 14.35 -8.46
N MET A 551 18.10 13.20 -8.05
CA MET A 551 17.68 11.89 -8.55
C MET A 551 16.19 11.61 -8.27
N ALA A 552 15.73 11.84 -7.03
CA ALA A 552 14.33 11.66 -6.65
C ALA A 552 13.40 12.60 -7.44
N LEU A 553 13.80 13.87 -7.61
CA LEU A 553 13.06 14.85 -8.40
C LEU A 553 12.99 14.46 -9.88
N THR A 554 14.11 14.07 -10.50
CA THR A 554 14.11 13.70 -11.92
C THR A 554 13.30 12.44 -12.20
N PHE A 555 13.32 11.45 -11.30
CA PHE A 555 12.42 10.30 -11.40
C PHE A 555 10.96 10.71 -11.29
N THR A 556 10.63 11.60 -10.36
CA THR A 556 9.27 12.12 -10.19
C THR A 556 8.80 12.84 -11.45
N LEU A 557 9.63 13.71 -12.02
CA LEU A 557 9.34 14.40 -13.28
C LEU A 557 9.16 13.41 -14.43
N PHE A 558 10.02 12.39 -14.52
CA PHE A 558 9.90 11.33 -15.53
C PHE A 558 8.55 10.62 -15.45
N LEU A 559 8.09 10.25 -14.25
CA LEU A 559 6.78 9.61 -14.05
C LEU A 559 5.64 10.53 -14.48
N ILE A 560 5.70 11.82 -14.14
CA ILE A 560 4.67 12.82 -14.47
C ILE A 560 4.52 13.00 -15.98
N THR A 561 5.57 12.76 -16.78
CA THR A 561 5.47 12.84 -18.25
C THR A 561 4.41 11.91 -18.87
N TYR A 562 3.92 10.90 -18.14
CA TYR A 562 2.85 10.00 -18.61
C TYR A 562 1.44 10.54 -18.42
N TYR A 563 1.27 11.71 -17.79
CA TYR A 563 -0.04 12.31 -17.50
C TYR A 563 -0.97 12.35 -18.72
N ASP A 564 -0.54 13.02 -19.80
CA ASP A 564 -1.38 13.22 -20.98
C ASP A 564 -1.71 11.90 -21.67
N GLU A 565 -0.74 11.00 -21.73
CA GLU A 565 -0.91 9.69 -22.36
C GLU A 565 -1.95 8.84 -21.61
N LEU A 566 -1.85 8.76 -20.29
CA LEU A 566 -2.75 7.95 -19.47
C LEU A 566 -4.14 8.59 -19.32
N LYS A 567 -4.25 9.91 -19.44
CA LYS A 567 -5.54 10.63 -19.51
C LYS A 567 -6.38 10.19 -20.72
N THR A 568 -5.75 9.73 -21.80
CA THR A 568 -6.49 9.21 -22.98
C THR A 568 -7.15 7.86 -22.75
N ILE A 569 -6.75 7.11 -21.71
CA ILE A 569 -7.31 5.79 -21.39
C ILE A 569 -8.64 5.97 -20.66
N LYS A 570 -9.75 6.06 -21.41
CA LYS A 570 -11.09 6.37 -20.86
C LYS A 570 -11.87 5.16 -20.32
N ARG A 571 -11.59 3.94 -20.79
CA ARG A 571 -12.30 2.73 -20.33
C ARG A 571 -11.35 1.53 -20.22
N VAL A 572 -11.09 1.14 -18.99
CA VAL A 572 -10.45 -0.13 -18.60
C VAL A 572 -11.53 -1.23 -18.49
N ARG A 573 -12.55 -1.22 -19.36
CA ARG A 573 -13.60 -2.27 -19.33
C ARG A 573 -13.02 -3.64 -19.68
N GLU A 574 -11.89 -3.67 -20.40
CA GLU A 574 -11.26 -4.88 -20.92
C GLU A 574 -10.16 -5.48 -20.03
N LEU A 575 -9.58 -4.74 -19.06
CA LEU A 575 -8.46 -5.32 -18.29
C LEU A 575 -8.89 -6.32 -17.20
N TRP A 576 -10.15 -6.27 -16.75
CA TRP A 576 -10.58 -7.01 -15.55
C TRP A 576 -12.04 -7.45 -15.57
N CYS A 577 -12.69 -7.52 -16.74
CA CYS A 577 -14.00 -8.15 -16.82
C CYS A 577 -13.78 -9.65 -17.06
N PRO A 578 -14.08 -10.53 -16.09
CA PRO A 578 -14.15 -11.95 -16.39
C PRO A 578 -15.14 -12.12 -17.55
N ARG A 579 -14.78 -12.88 -18.58
CA ARG A 579 -15.80 -13.34 -19.54
C ARG A 579 -16.91 -14.00 -18.72
N ARG A 580 -18.18 -13.77 -19.10
CA ARG A 580 -19.33 -14.46 -18.51
C ARG A 580 -18.98 -15.93 -18.35
N LEU A 581 -18.92 -16.41 -17.11
CA LEU A 581 -19.04 -17.83 -16.83
C LEU A 581 -20.48 -18.18 -17.16
N ILE A 582 -20.76 -18.50 -18.42
CA ILE A 582 -21.91 -19.34 -18.72
C ILE A 582 -21.43 -20.73 -18.30
N PRO A 583 -21.94 -21.33 -17.22
CA PRO A 583 -21.74 -22.77 -17.03
C PRO A 583 -22.28 -23.41 -18.30
N SER A 584 -21.50 -24.27 -18.96
CA SER A 584 -22.06 -25.13 -19.99
C SER A 584 -23.29 -25.80 -19.37
N ALA A 585 -24.49 -25.44 -19.84
CA ALA A 585 -25.70 -26.15 -19.47
C ALA A 585 -25.40 -27.63 -19.72
N ALA A 586 -25.51 -28.44 -18.68
CA ALA A 586 -25.46 -29.88 -18.86
C ALA A 586 -26.49 -30.22 -19.95
N PRO A 587 -26.15 -31.04 -20.95
CA PRO A 587 -27.13 -31.46 -21.93
C PRO A 587 -28.25 -32.15 -21.16
N THR A 588 -29.44 -31.55 -21.20
CA THR A 588 -30.67 -32.19 -20.77
C THR A 588 -30.81 -33.42 -21.65
N SER A 589 -30.55 -34.60 -21.08
CA SER A 589 -30.95 -35.87 -21.66
C SER A 589 -32.48 -35.88 -21.66
N VAL A 590 -33.06 -35.74 -22.86
CA VAL A 590 -34.42 -36.14 -23.17
C VAL A 590 -34.39 -37.61 -23.56
#